data_AF-A0A2N4YB67-F1
#
_entry.id   AF-A0A2N4YB67-F1
#
_cell.length_a   1.000
_cell.length_b   1.000
_cell.length_c   1.000
_cell.angle_alpha   90.00
_cell.angle_beta   90.00
_cell.angle_gamma   90.00
#
_symmetry.space_group_name_H-M   'P 1'
#
loop_
_entity.id
_entity.type
_entity.pdbx_description
1 polymer ?
#
loop_
_entity_poly.entity_id
_entity_poly.type
_entity_poly.pdbx_seq_one_letter_code
_entity_poly.pdbx_strand_id
1 'polypeptide(L)'
;MVLFRLPLATEKHLEQIPGAGEVTLAYMLRAFAKEARAELRRLSAEEEIMPHIDEARRIFAMAATEMAVGEPMTVYAQISAIRAMHAALGDPWQIEPRATIVGAFLAAIASGLIEARRVR
;
A
#
# COMPACT_ATOMS: atom_id res chain seq x y z
N MET A 1 2.38 14.28 -1.59
CA MET A 1 2.05 13.41 -2.72
C MET A 1 2.81 12.10 -2.54
N VAL A 2 2.17 10.96 -2.77
CA VAL A 2 2.77 9.62 -2.69
C VAL A 2 2.77 9.03 -4.10
N LEU A 3 3.89 8.46 -4.51
CA LEU A 3 3.94 7.65 -5.73
C LEU A 3 3.43 6.25 -5.36
N PHE A 4 2.29 5.84 -5.90
CA PHE A 4 1.79 4.49 -5.62
C PHE A 4 2.78 3.47 -6.17
N ARG A 5 3.14 2.50 -5.33
CA ARG A 5 4.02 1.40 -5.70
C ARG A 5 3.38 0.11 -5.25
N LEU A 6 3.52 -0.94 -6.05
CA LEU A 6 3.06 -2.27 -5.71
C LEU A 6 4.16 -3.27 -6.07
N PRO A 7 4.45 -4.31 -5.26
CA PRO A 7 5.36 -5.36 -5.69
C PRO A 7 4.92 -5.98 -7.01
N LEU A 8 5.86 -6.20 -7.93
CA LEU A 8 5.57 -6.84 -9.23
C LEU A 8 4.95 -8.23 -9.06
N ALA A 9 5.31 -8.94 -7.99
CA ALA A 9 4.68 -10.22 -7.63
C ALA A 9 3.18 -10.07 -7.38
N THR A 10 2.76 -9.02 -6.67
CA THR A 10 1.36 -8.71 -6.40
C THR A 10 0.64 -8.20 -7.65
N GLU A 11 1.33 -7.46 -8.53
CA GLU A 11 0.74 -7.03 -9.81
C GLU A 11 0.30 -8.24 -10.66
N LYS A 12 1.09 -9.33 -10.69
CA LYS A 12 0.70 -10.59 -11.35
C LYS A 12 -0.56 -11.24 -10.77
N HIS A 13 -0.89 -10.96 -9.51
CA HIS A 13 -2.13 -11.48 -8.90
C HIS A 13 -3.37 -10.79 -9.47
N LEU A 14 -3.24 -9.60 -10.07
CA LEU A 14 -4.37 -8.91 -10.69
C LEU A 14 -4.93 -9.69 -11.88
N GLU A 15 -4.08 -10.38 -12.64
CA GLU A 15 -4.49 -11.23 -13.77
C GLU A 15 -5.33 -12.45 -13.30
N GLN A 16 -5.25 -12.81 -12.02
CA GLN A 16 -5.97 -13.93 -11.43
C GLN A 16 -7.31 -13.50 -10.82
N ILE A 17 -7.65 -12.22 -10.85
CA ILE A 17 -8.93 -11.72 -10.33
C ILE A 17 -10.05 -12.05 -11.34
N PRO A 18 -11.20 -12.57 -10.90
CA PRO A 18 -12.36 -12.77 -11.77
C PRO A 18 -12.74 -11.47 -12.52
N GLY A 19 -12.86 -11.54 -13.84
CA GLY A 19 -13.17 -10.38 -14.70
C GLY A 19 -11.96 -9.51 -15.07
N ALA A 20 -10.72 -9.91 -14.73
CA ALA A 20 -9.51 -9.15 -15.08
C ALA A 20 -9.35 -8.91 -16.60
N GLY A 21 -9.86 -9.81 -17.45
CA GLY A 21 -9.82 -9.65 -18.91
C GLY A 21 -10.71 -8.54 -19.48
N GLU A 22 -11.61 -7.97 -18.67
CA GLU A 22 -12.55 -6.93 -19.10
C GLU A 22 -12.02 -5.50 -18.90
N VAL A 23 -10.92 -5.34 -18.17
CA VAL A 23 -10.34 -4.04 -17.79
C VAL A 23 -8.82 -4.05 -17.91
N THR A 24 -8.20 -2.87 -18.03
CA THR A 24 -6.74 -2.78 -18.10
C THR A 24 -6.11 -2.94 -16.71
N LEU A 25 -4.89 -3.50 -16.66
CA LEU A 25 -4.11 -3.63 -15.42
C LEU A 25 -3.94 -2.28 -14.71
N ALA A 26 -3.65 -1.22 -15.48
CA ALA A 26 -3.56 0.15 -14.97
C ALA A 26 -4.87 0.64 -14.33
N TYR A 27 -6.02 0.27 -14.88
CA TYR A 27 -7.32 0.59 -14.29
C TYR A 27 -7.50 -0.14 -12.95
N MET A 28 -7.17 -1.42 -12.88
CA MET A 28 -7.28 -2.22 -11.65
C MET A 28 -6.36 -1.69 -10.55
N LEU A 29 -5.09 -1.41 -10.86
CA LEU A 29 -4.14 -0.78 -9.94
C LEU A 29 -4.69 0.52 -9.38
N ARG A 30 -5.26 1.37 -10.23
CA ARG A 30 -5.87 2.64 -9.81
C ARG A 30 -7.10 2.43 -8.93
N ALA A 31 -7.90 1.40 -9.19
CA ALA A 31 -9.05 1.05 -8.35
C ALA A 31 -8.61 0.60 -6.96
N PHE A 32 -7.66 -0.34 -6.87
CA PHE A 32 -7.11 -0.81 -5.60
C PHE A 32 -6.39 0.30 -4.83
N ALA A 33 -5.65 1.17 -5.50
CA ALA A 33 -5.02 2.31 -4.83
C ALA A 33 -6.04 3.29 -4.25
N LYS A 34 -7.20 3.48 -4.91
CA LYS A 34 -8.30 4.29 -4.35
C LYS A 34 -8.93 3.64 -3.13
N GLU A 35 -9.16 2.33 -3.16
CA GLU A 35 -9.67 1.55 -2.02
C GLU A 35 -8.68 1.61 -0.85
N ALA A 36 -7.40 1.30 -1.09
CA ALA A 36 -6.34 1.35 -0.09
C ALA A 36 -6.19 2.76 0.53
N ARG A 37 -6.36 3.83 -0.26
CA ARG A 37 -6.36 5.20 0.27
C ARG A 37 -7.54 5.45 1.21
N ALA A 38 -8.72 4.89 0.92
CA ALA A 38 -9.88 5.01 1.78
C ALA A 38 -9.66 4.27 3.11
N GLU A 39 -9.09 3.05 3.06
CA GLU A 39 -8.69 2.30 4.24
C GLU A 39 -7.68 3.07 5.09
N LEU A 40 -6.57 3.51 4.48
CA LEU A 40 -5.49 4.23 5.16
C LEU A 40 -5.98 5.51 5.85
N ARG A 41 -6.95 6.22 5.24
CA ARG A 41 -7.55 7.42 5.82
C ARG A 41 -8.35 7.12 7.11
N ARG A 42 -8.88 5.90 7.25
CA ARG A 42 -9.64 5.48 8.43
C ARG A 42 -8.73 5.07 9.58
N LEU A 43 -7.49 4.65 9.31
CA LEU A 43 -6.54 4.25 10.35
C LEU A 43 -6.20 5.46 11.25
N SER A 44 -6.33 5.24 12.54
CA SER A 44 -6.28 6.22 13.61
C SER A 44 -5.39 5.77 14.77
N ALA A 45 -5.26 4.46 14.99
CA ALA A 45 -4.52 3.87 16.09
C ALA A 45 -3.49 2.83 15.62
N GLU A 46 -2.60 2.45 16.53
CA GLU A 46 -1.53 1.48 16.26
C GLU A 46 -2.09 0.08 15.97
N GLU A 47 -3.13 -0.31 16.70
CA GLU A 47 -3.79 -1.61 16.56
C GLU A 47 -4.37 -1.81 15.15
N GLU A 48 -4.79 -0.72 14.51
CA GLU A 48 -5.38 -0.74 13.16
C GLU A 48 -4.31 -0.87 12.07
N ILE A 49 -3.05 -0.52 12.35
CA ILE A 49 -1.95 -0.71 11.39
C ILE A 49 -1.30 -2.10 11.52
N MET A 50 -1.46 -2.77 12.66
CA MET A 50 -0.83 -4.07 12.96
C MET A 50 -0.98 -5.12 11.84
N PRO A 51 -2.17 -5.30 11.22
CA PRO A 51 -2.34 -6.29 10.15
C PRO A 51 -1.47 -6.04 8.92
N HIS A 52 -0.94 -4.83 8.77
CA HIS A 52 -0.19 -4.40 7.59
C HIS A 52 1.31 -4.26 7.85
N ILE A 53 1.78 -4.38 9.11
CA ILE A 53 3.18 -4.08 9.47
C ILE A 53 4.17 -4.97 8.74
N ASP A 54 3.98 -6.29 8.76
CA ASP A 54 4.95 -7.21 8.17
C ASP A 54 5.06 -7.01 6.66
N GLU A 55 3.93 -6.82 5.99
CA GLU A 55 3.94 -6.54 4.55
C GLU A 55 4.53 -5.15 4.24
N ALA A 56 4.20 -4.13 5.02
CA ALA A 56 4.77 -2.80 4.86
C ALA A 56 6.29 -2.82 5.07
N ARG A 57 6.81 -3.60 6.03
CA ARG A 57 8.26 -3.80 6.24
C ARG A 57 8.92 -4.46 5.04
N ARG A 58 8.31 -5.52 4.50
CA ARG A 58 8.82 -6.17 3.29
C ARG A 58 8.89 -5.18 2.13
N ILE A 59 7.81 -4.44 1.88
CA ILE A 59 7.72 -3.46 0.79
C ILE A 59 8.71 -2.30 1.01
N PHE A 60 8.86 -1.82 2.23
CA PHE A 60 9.79 -0.74 2.56
C PHE A 60 11.25 -1.11 2.26
N ALA A 61 11.60 -2.39 2.41
CA ALA A 61 12.94 -2.90 2.13
C ALA A 61 13.17 -3.31 0.66
N MET A 62 12.13 -3.34 -0.18
CA MET A 62 12.25 -3.79 -1.58
C MET A 62 13.00 -2.79 -2.46
N ALA A 63 13.71 -3.31 -3.47
CA ALA A 63 14.36 -2.48 -4.46
C ALA A 63 13.33 -1.86 -5.41
N ALA A 64 13.59 -0.64 -5.89
CA ALA A 64 12.68 0.04 -6.83
C ALA A 64 12.43 -0.76 -8.13
N THR A 65 13.38 -1.59 -8.55
CA THR A 65 13.26 -2.48 -9.72
C THR A 65 12.26 -3.62 -9.54
N GLU A 66 11.86 -3.90 -8.30
CA GLU A 66 10.90 -4.96 -7.94
C GLU A 66 9.47 -4.43 -7.81
N MET A 67 9.25 -3.14 -8.12
CA MET A 67 8.01 -2.44 -7.87
C MET A 67 7.38 -1.93 -9.18
N ALA A 68 6.10 -2.23 -9.38
CA ALA A 68 5.24 -1.51 -10.30
C ALA A 68 5.02 -0.09 -9.77
N VAL A 69 5.15 0.91 -10.65
CA VAL A 69 4.96 2.32 -10.30
C VAL A 69 3.65 2.81 -10.91
N GLY A 70 2.72 3.21 -10.04
CA GLY A 70 1.45 3.81 -10.42
C GLY A 70 1.49 5.33 -10.47
N GLU A 71 0.32 5.92 -10.69
CA GLU A 71 0.15 7.37 -10.74
C GLU A 71 0.44 8.03 -9.37
N PRO A 72 0.99 9.25 -9.37
CA PRO A 72 1.12 10.03 -8.14
C PRO A 72 -0.27 10.38 -7.58
N MET A 73 -0.42 10.30 -6.26
CA MET A 73 -1.69 10.59 -5.60
C MET A 73 -1.51 11.33 -4.28
N THR A 74 -2.55 12.08 -3.91
CA THR A 74 -2.66 12.69 -2.59
C THR A 74 -3.32 11.70 -1.63
N VAL A 75 -2.64 11.45 -0.51
CA VAL A 75 -3.03 10.51 0.53
C VAL A 75 -3.12 11.26 1.83
N TYR A 76 -4.23 11.07 2.55
CA TYR A 76 -4.46 11.64 3.87
C TYR A 76 -4.44 10.50 4.88
N ALA A 77 -3.63 10.65 5.92
CA ALA A 77 -3.56 9.73 7.05
C ALA A 77 -3.54 10.54 8.35
N GLN A 78 -4.06 9.97 9.43
CA GLN A 78 -4.05 10.63 10.73
C GLN A 78 -2.61 10.73 11.27
N ILE A 79 -2.30 11.79 12.00
CA ILE A 79 -0.93 12.00 12.51
C ILE A 79 -0.49 10.91 13.50
N SER A 80 -1.44 10.38 14.29
CA SER A 80 -1.23 9.23 15.18
C SER A 80 -0.83 7.98 14.38
N ALA A 81 -1.59 7.67 13.34
CA ALA A 81 -1.30 6.56 12.43
C ALA A 81 0.06 6.74 11.74
N ILE A 82 0.39 7.94 11.26
CA ILE A 82 1.71 8.22 10.65
C ILE A 82 2.84 7.93 11.65
N ARG A 83 2.73 8.37 12.90
CA ARG A 83 3.75 8.10 13.93
C ARG A 83 3.89 6.59 14.21
N ALA A 84 2.77 5.88 14.30
CA ALA A 84 2.78 4.43 14.49
C ALA A 84 3.44 3.71 13.29
N MET A 85 3.17 4.16 12.05
CA MET A 85 3.80 3.60 10.84
C MET A 85 5.31 3.81 10.84
N HIS A 86 5.77 5.00 11.23
CA HIS A 86 7.20 5.29 11.39
C HIS A 86 7.86 4.38 12.42
N ALA A 87 7.26 4.22 13.61
CA ALA A 87 7.77 3.32 14.64
C ALA A 87 7.79 1.85 14.16
N ALA A 88 6.73 1.41 13.48
CA ALA A 88 6.61 0.06 12.94
C ALA A 88 7.71 -0.25 11.90
N LEU A 89 8.14 0.74 11.10
CA LEU A 89 9.21 0.59 10.11
C LEU A 89 10.62 0.86 10.67
N GLY A 90 10.76 1.01 11.99
CA GLY A 90 12.07 1.21 12.63
C GLY A 90 12.60 2.63 12.52
N ASP A 91 11.75 3.62 12.21
CA ASP A 91 12.09 5.04 12.14
C ASP A 91 11.37 5.86 13.24
N PRO A 92 11.65 5.62 14.53
CA PRO A 92 10.96 6.31 15.62
C PRO A 92 11.23 7.83 15.64
N TRP A 93 12.31 8.26 15.00
CA TRP A 93 12.73 9.66 14.92
C TRP A 93 12.14 10.41 13.73
N GLN A 94 11.34 9.73 12.88
CA GLN A 94 10.69 10.31 11.69
C GLN A 94 11.70 10.95 10.72
N ILE A 95 12.85 10.30 10.54
CA ILE A 95 13.91 10.71 9.60
C ILE A 95 13.45 10.45 8.16
N GLU A 96 12.78 9.33 7.94
CA GLU A 96 12.32 8.95 6.61
C GLU A 96 11.23 9.91 6.09
N PRO A 97 11.18 10.18 4.78
CA PRO A 97 10.10 10.97 4.23
C PRO A 97 8.75 10.31 4.50
N ARG A 98 7.77 11.09 4.98
CA ARG A 98 6.39 10.61 5.20
C ARG A 98 5.81 9.90 3.99
N ALA A 99 6.15 10.36 2.78
CA ALA A 99 5.67 9.74 1.54
C ALA A 99 6.18 8.29 1.37
N THR A 100 7.39 7.99 1.84
CA THR A 100 7.97 6.64 1.82
C THR A 100 7.24 5.73 2.80
N ILE A 101 7.08 6.19 4.05
CA ILE A 101 6.41 5.44 5.13
C ILE A 101 4.95 5.17 4.79
N VAL A 102 4.20 6.23 4.44
CA VAL A 102 2.79 6.11 4.05
C VAL A 102 2.63 5.30 2.77
N GLY A 103 3.59 5.41 1.83
CA GLY A 103 3.60 4.63 0.60
C GLY A 103 3.73 3.12 0.84
N ALA A 104 4.59 2.70 1.77
CA ALA A 104 4.75 1.29 2.12
C ALA A 104 3.46 0.70 2.71
N PHE A 105 2.79 1.41 3.62
CA PHE A 105 1.51 0.97 4.18
C PHE A 105 0.37 1.00 3.15
N LEU A 106 0.31 2.02 2.29
CA LEU A 106 -0.66 2.07 1.20
C LEU A 106 -0.52 0.85 0.26
N ALA A 107 0.72 0.49 -0.07
CA ALA A 107 1.02 -0.68 -0.88
C ALA A 107 0.66 -1.98 -0.17
N ALA A 108 0.97 -2.10 1.13
CA ALA A 108 0.61 -3.28 1.93
C ALA A 108 -0.91 -3.50 2.02
N ILE A 109 -1.67 -2.43 2.23
CA ILE A 109 -3.14 -2.48 2.22
C ILE A 109 -3.64 -2.91 0.84
N ALA A 110 -3.11 -2.31 -0.24
CA ALA A 110 -3.48 -2.69 -1.60
C ALA A 110 -3.17 -4.16 -1.89
N SER A 111 -2.01 -4.67 -1.48
CA SER A 111 -1.66 -6.10 -1.58
C SER A 111 -2.68 -6.98 -0.88
N GLY A 112 -3.10 -6.63 0.34
CA GLY A 112 -4.12 -7.37 1.08
C GLY A 112 -5.49 -7.37 0.39
N LEU A 113 -5.91 -6.23 -0.17
CA LEU A 113 -7.16 -6.11 -0.92
C LEU A 113 -7.17 -6.95 -2.21
N ILE A 114 -6.04 -6.94 -2.93
CA ILE A 114 -5.85 -7.75 -4.15
C ILE A 114 -5.95 -9.24 -3.79
N GLU A 115 -5.24 -9.67 -2.76
CA GLU A 115 -5.24 -11.06 -2.32
C GLU A 115 -6.64 -11.51 -1.85
N ALA A 116 -7.34 -10.68 -1.08
CA ALA A 116 -8.71 -10.95 -0.66
C ALA A 116 -9.69 -11.07 -1.83
N ARG A 117 -9.45 -10.34 -2.93
CA ARG A 117 -10.26 -10.43 -4.15
C ARG A 117 -9.92 -11.65 -5.00
N ARG A 118 -8.66 -12.07 -5.02
CA ARG A 118 -8.17 -13.25 -5.74
C ARG A 118 -8.79 -14.55 -5.20
N VAL A 119 -9.03 -14.61 -3.89
CA VAL A 119 -9.54 -15.82 -3.20
C VAL A 119 -11.08 -15.88 -3.20
N ARG A 120 -11.77 -14.85 -3.70
CA ARG A 120 -13.23 -14.81 -3.84
C ARG A 120 -13.69 -15.34 -5.20
#